data_AF-A0A657AMN5-F1
#
_entry.id   AF-A0A657AMN5-F1
#
_cell.length_a   1.000
_cell.length_b   1.000
_cell.length_c   1.000
_cell.angle_alpha   90.00
_cell.angle_beta   90.00
_cell.angle_gamma   90.00
#
_symmetry.space_group_name_H-M   'P 1'
#
loop_
_entity.id
_entity.type
_entity.pdbx_description
1 polymer ?
#
loop_
_entity_poly.entity_id
_entity_poly.type
_entity_poly.pdbx_seq_one_letter_code
_entity_poly.pdbx_strand_id
1 'polypeptide(L)' 'EDRLIVKDSNGAVLADGDSVTVIKDLKIKGSSSVVKVGTKIKNIRLIESSDDHNIDCKVPGIGALKVTPKYVKKA' A
#
# COMPACT_ATOMS: atom_id res chain seq x y z
N GLU A 1 -8.39 22.83 4.22
CA GLU A 1 -7.34 22.13 4.99
C GLU A 1 -7.68 20.65 4.94
N ASP A 2 -7.43 20.07 3.77
CA ASP A 2 -8.06 18.85 3.31
C ASP A 2 -7.05 17.73 3.51
N ARG A 3 -7.08 17.11 4.70
CA ARG A 3 -6.24 15.95 4.97
C ARG A 3 -6.75 14.81 4.12
N LEU A 4 -5.93 14.31 3.19
CA LEU A 4 -6.23 13.09 2.45
C LEU A 4 -6.34 11.91 3.44
N ILE A 5 -7.58 11.54 3.80
CA ILE A 5 -7.82 10.44 4.75
C ILE A 5 -7.78 9.13 3.98
N VAL A 6 -6.61 8.53 3.88
CA VAL A 6 -6.46 7.18 3.34
C VAL A 6 -6.76 6.17 4.45
N LYS A 7 -7.70 5.25 4.18
CA LYS A 7 -8.07 4.19 5.13
C LYS A 7 -7.66 2.84 4.59
N ASP A 8 -7.14 1.96 5.43
CA ASP A 8 -6.84 0.58 5.05
C ASP A 8 -8.12 -0.26 4.86
N SER A 9 -7.97 -1.54 4.52
CA SER A 9 -9.06 -2.51 4.38
C SER A 9 -9.97 -2.62 5.62
N ASN A 10 -9.45 -2.38 6.83
CA ASN A 10 -10.22 -2.41 8.10
C ASN A 10 -10.75 -1.03 8.52
N GLY A 11 -10.55 0.01 7.71
CA GLY A 11 -11.01 1.36 8.01
C GLY A 11 -10.10 2.17 8.95
N ALA A 12 -8.90 1.69 9.27
CA ALA A 12 -7.93 2.45 10.04
C ALA A 12 -7.28 3.52 9.15
N VAL A 13 -7.14 4.73 9.70
CA VAL A 13 -6.50 5.84 9.01
C VAL A 13 -4.99 5.57 8.94
N LEU A 14 -4.47 5.59 7.72
CA LEU A 14 -3.05 5.50 7.44
C LEU A 14 -2.43 6.90 7.44
N ALA A 15 -1.13 6.94 7.68
CA ALA A 15 -0.33 8.16 7.65
C ALA A 15 0.97 7.89 6.88
N ASP A 16 1.60 8.95 6.40
CA ASP A 16 2.95 8.88 5.84
C ASP A 16 3.94 8.35 6.89
N GLY A 17 4.80 7.42 6.47
CA GLY A 17 5.76 6.73 7.33
C GLY A 17 5.21 5.51 8.07
N ASP A 18 3.92 5.21 7.96
CA ASP A 18 3.29 4.10 8.66
C ASP A 18 3.71 2.72 8.08
N SER A 19 3.29 1.64 8.72
CA SER A 19 3.60 0.27 8.31
C SER A 19 2.32 -0.47 7.97
N VAL A 20 2.30 -1.11 6.81
CA VAL A 20 1.15 -1.88 6.35
C VAL A 20 1.53 -3.31 6.01
N THR A 21 0.57 -4.21 6.10
CA THR A 21 0.70 -5.61 5.71
C THR A 21 -0.30 -5.92 4.62
N VAL A 22 0.16 -6.61 3.58
CA VAL A 22 -0.71 -7.00 2.48
C VAL A 22 -1.61 -8.16 2.91
N ILE A 23 -2.93 -8.03 2.69
CA ILE A 23 -3.92 -9.03 3.13
C ILE A 23 -4.28 -10.06 2.05
N LYS A 24 -3.79 -9.89 0.82
CA LYS A 24 -4.01 -10.79 -0.32
C LYS A 24 -2.75 -10.87 -1.18
N ASP A 25 -2.65 -11.88 -2.04
CA ASP A 25 -1.62 -11.90 -3.06
C ASP A 25 -1.92 -10.85 -4.15
N LEU A 26 -0.92 -10.00 -4.43
CA LEU A 26 -0.99 -8.98 -5.47
C LEU A 26 0.04 -9.29 -6.54
N LYS A 27 -0.43 -9.58 -7.75
CA LYS A 27 0.43 -9.70 -8.91
C LYS A 27 0.75 -8.31 -9.46
N ILE A 28 2.04 -8.03 -9.65
CA ILE A 28 2.48 -6.74 -10.17
C ILE A 28 2.33 -6.77 -11.69
N LYS A 29 1.56 -5.81 -12.23
CA LYS A 29 1.42 -5.68 -13.67
C LYS A 29 2.77 -5.26 -14.28
N GLY A 30 3.25 -6.01 -15.26
CA GLY A 30 4.55 -5.76 -15.90
C GLY A 30 5.75 -6.45 -15.22
N SER A 31 5.52 -7.31 -14.22
CA SER A 31 6.57 -8.15 -13.61
C SER A 31 6.04 -9.55 -13.32
N SER A 32 6.93 -10.55 -13.30
CA SER A 32 6.58 -11.91 -12.85
C SER A 32 6.57 -12.04 -11.31
N SER A 33 6.89 -10.96 -10.60
CA SER A 33 6.90 -10.91 -9.15
C SER A 33 5.49 -10.78 -8.57
N VAL A 34 5.23 -11.55 -7.52
CA VAL A 34 3.97 -11.54 -6.78
C VAL A 34 4.26 -11.10 -5.34
N VAL A 35 3.56 -10.08 -4.87
CA VAL A 35 3.57 -9.69 -3.46
C VAL A 35 2.66 -10.65 -2.72
N LYS A 36 3.22 -11.48 -1.84
CA LYS A 36 2.44 -12.47 -1.10
C LYS A 36 1.67 -11.81 0.05
N VAL A 37 0.53 -12.39 0.40
CA VAL A 37 -0.16 -12.08 1.65
C VAL A 37 0.80 -12.20 2.83
N GLY A 38 0.69 -11.29 3.80
CA GLY A 38 1.60 -11.21 4.95
C GLY A 38 2.87 -10.41 4.69
N THR A 39 3.12 -9.94 3.46
CA THR A 39 4.26 -9.05 3.20
C THR A 39 4.08 -7.75 3.97
N LYS A 40 5.00 -7.47 4.90
CA LYS A 40 5.02 -6.21 5.67
C LYS A 40 5.84 -5.16 4.92
N ILE A 41 5.22 -4.03 4.67
CA ILE A 41 5.81 -2.88 3.98
C ILE A 41 5.89 -1.73 4.99
N LYS A 42 7.09 -1.22 5.19
CA LYS A 42 7.37 -0.14 6.16
C LYS A 42 7.59 1.15 5.39
N ASN A 43 7.35 2.29 6.06
CA ASN A 43 7.61 3.62 5.50
C ASN A 43 6.79 3.87 4.23
N ILE A 44 5.46 3.66 4.32
CA ILE A 44 4.55 3.99 3.22
C ILE A 44 4.43 5.50 3.02
N ARG A 45 4.08 5.93 1.82
CA ARG A 45 3.72 7.31 1.50
C ARG A 45 2.31 7.36 0.96
N LEU A 46 1.52 8.30 1.45
CA LEU A 46 0.19 8.55 0.96
C LEU A 46 0.29 9.50 -0.23
N ILE A 47 -0.35 9.12 -1.32
CA ILE A 47 -0.38 9.93 -2.55
C ILE A 47 -1.82 10.18 -2.98
N GLU A 48 -2.07 11.42 -3.38
CA GLU A 48 -3.31 11.81 -4.05
C GLU A 48 -3.23 11.37 -5.51
N SER A 49 -3.56 10.10 -5.77
CA SER A 49 -3.72 9.58 -7.13
C SER A 49 -5.21 9.54 -7.48
N SER A 50 -5.55 9.97 -8.70
CA SER A 50 -6.91 9.87 -9.27
C SER A 50 -7.32 8.43 -9.59
N ASP A 51 -6.36 7.52 -9.61
CA ASP A 51 -6.54 6.08 -9.76
C ASP A 51 -6.37 5.46 -8.36
N ASP A 52 -7.20 4.47 -7.97
CA ASP A 52 -7.36 3.85 -6.63
C ASP A 52 -6.07 3.40 -5.88
N HIS A 53 -4.89 3.70 -6.39
CA HIS A 53 -3.58 3.43 -5.82
C HIS A 53 -3.06 4.62 -5.00
N ASN A 54 -3.67 4.87 -3.84
CA ASN A 54 -3.31 6.00 -2.97
C ASN A 54 -2.10 5.76 -2.07
N ILE A 55 -1.49 4.58 -2.09
CA ILE A 55 -0.36 4.24 -1.23
C ILE A 55 0.85 3.93 -2.10
N ASP A 56 1.87 4.78 -2.03
CA ASP A 56 3.19 4.50 -2.58
C ASP A 56 4.05 3.79 -1.54
N CYS A 57 4.65 2.68 -1.91
CA CYS A 57 5.42 1.89 -0.99
C CYS A 57 6.58 1.20 -1.68
N LYS A 58 7.68 0.97 -0.95
CA LYS A 58 8.88 0.35 -1.49
C LYS A 58 9.05 -1.05 -0.89
N VAL A 59 9.03 -2.06 -1.75
CA VAL A 59 9.25 -3.45 -1.36
C VAL A 59 10.66 -3.88 -1.77
N PRO A 60 11.46 -4.43 -0.84
CA PRO A 60 12.81 -4.90 -1.17
C PRO A 60 12.76 -6.01 -2.23
N GLY A 61 13.61 -5.90 -3.25
CA GLY A 61 13.66 -6.85 -4.38
C GLY A 61 12.63 -6.60 -5.49
N ILE A 62 11.66 -5.71 -5.28
CA ILE A 62 10.63 -5.36 -6.27
C ILE A 62 10.76 -3.89 -6.69
N GLY A 63 11.06 -3.00 -5.75
CA GLY A 63 11.15 -1.56 -5.99
C GLY A 63 9.96 -0.79 -5.43
N ALA A 64 9.76 0.43 -5.92
CA ALA A 64 8.62 1.26 -5.58
C ALA A 64 7.39 0.77 -6.36
N LEU A 65 6.27 0.56 -5.65
CA LEU A 65 5.01 0.18 -6.25
C LEU A 65 3.87 0.89 -5.54
N LYS A 66 2.81 1.15 -6.29
CA LYS A 66 1.58 1.75 -5.77
C LYS A 66 0.57 0.65 -5.48
N VAL A 67 -0.05 0.69 -4.31
CA VAL A 67 -1.06 -0.28 -3.88
C VAL A 67 -2.35 0.42 -3.52
N THR A 68 -3.47 -0.27 -3.77
CA THR A 68 -4.77 0.20 -3.32
C THR A 68 -4.94 -0.07 -1.82
N PRO A 69 -5.37 0.93 -1.02
CA PRO A 69 -5.61 0.79 0.42
C PRO A 69 -6.48 -0.42 0.81
N LYS A 70 -7.43 -0.80 -0.05
CA LYS A 70 -8.34 -1.94 0.13
C LYS A 70 -7.63 -3.30 0.28
N TYR A 71 -6.41 -3.44 -0.24
CA TYR A 71 -5.63 -4.69 -0.19
C TYR A 71 -4.51 -4.69 0.86
N VAL A 72 -4.43 -3.64 1.65
CA VAL A 72 -3.46 -3.54 2.75
C VAL A 72 -4.16 -3.31 4.07
N LYS A 73 -3.48 -3.66 5.15
CA LYS A 73 -3.92 -3.49 6.52
C LYS A 73 -2.84 -2.78 7.34
N LYS A 74 -3.22 -1.84 8.20
CA LYS A 74 -2.29 -1.22 9.16
C LYS A 74 -1.67 -2.29 10.09
N ALA A 75 -0.35 -2.25 10.28
CA ALA A 75 0.44 -3.34 10.88
C ALA A 75 1.45 -2.91 11.94
#